data_AF-A0AAX4EYM6-F1
#
_entry.id   AF-A0AAX4EYM6-F1
#
_cell.length_a   1.000
_cell.length_b   1.000
_cell.length_c   1.000
_cell.angle_alpha   90.00
_cell.angle_beta   90.00
_cell.angle_gamma   90.00
#
_symmetry.space_group_name_H-M   'P 1'
#
loop_
_entity.id
_entity.type
_entity.pdbx_description
1 polymer ?
#
loop_
_entity_poly.entity_id
_entity_poly.type
_entity_poly.pdbx_seq_one_letter_code
_entity_poly.pdbx_strand_id
1 'polypeptide(L)'
;MSDIKVKCTRCRNQHMKSERKLTPGYFGRVAVSHLVCPRCSCKSYLDMTPQFAWCWASGLIEIGDELPADNPNGSGVIQIATGPKYVLQNFFTIVARHGKGDSAGKLLVPGVPEAPDGDAAIDALKKWLAWCESKGGAKRNGIQMVLGGRVE
;
A
#
# COMPACT_ATOMS: atom_id res chain seq x y z
N MET A 1 -20.20 7.34 -6.03
CA MET A 1 -19.21 6.72 -5.13
C MET A 1 -18.85 5.38 -5.72
N SER A 2 -17.59 5.13 -6.05
CA SER A 2 -17.14 3.83 -6.55
C SER A 2 -17.42 2.76 -5.50
N ASP A 3 -17.95 1.62 -5.93
CA ASP A 3 -18.21 0.51 -5.01
C ASP A 3 -16.91 -0.23 -4.72
N ILE A 4 -16.32 0.10 -3.56
CA ILE A 4 -15.02 -0.43 -3.15
C ILE A 4 -15.18 -1.58 -2.16
N LYS A 5 -14.25 -2.52 -2.20
CA LYS A 5 -14.15 -3.57 -1.20
C LYS A 5 -13.65 -2.97 0.12
N VAL A 6 -14.33 -3.27 1.22
CA VAL A 6 -14.00 -2.75 2.56
C VAL A 6 -13.92 -3.86 3.59
N LYS A 7 -13.12 -3.65 4.63
CA LYS A 7 -13.00 -4.55 5.79
C LYS A 7 -13.51 -3.86 7.04
N CYS A 8 -14.49 -4.45 7.72
CA CYS A 8 -14.95 -3.91 9.00
C CYS A 8 -13.82 -3.91 10.04
N THR A 9 -13.63 -2.81 10.75
CA THR A 9 -12.59 -2.72 11.80
C THR A 9 -12.92 -3.59 13.02
N ARG A 10 -14.21 -3.81 13.32
CA ARG A 10 -14.67 -4.61 14.47
C ARG A 10 -14.69 -6.10 14.20
N CYS A 11 -15.53 -6.57 13.27
CA CYS A 11 -15.71 -8.01 13.02
C CYS A 11 -14.87 -8.57 11.86
N ARG A 12 -14.03 -7.73 11.23
CA ARG A 12 -13.18 -8.10 10.07
C ARG A 12 -13.94 -8.62 8.83
N ASN A 13 -15.27 -8.51 8.80
CA ASN A 13 -16.10 -8.87 7.65
C ASN A 13 -15.69 -8.06 6.42
N GLN A 14 -15.33 -8.75 5.35
CA GLN A 14 -15.08 -8.15 4.03
C GLN A 14 -16.39 -8.09 3.27
N HIS A 15 -16.73 -6.91 2.75
CA HIS A 15 -17.96 -6.63 2.01
C HIS A 15 -17.71 -5.42 1.13
N MET A 16 -18.55 -5.19 0.13
CA MET A 16 -18.56 -3.95 -0.63
C MET A 16 -19.12 -2.81 0.20
N LYS A 17 -18.70 -1.58 -0.14
CA LYS A 17 -19.18 -0.37 0.55
C LYS A 17 -20.68 -0.19 0.33
N SER A 18 -21.20 -0.56 -0.84
CA SER A 18 -22.63 -0.57 -1.17
C SER A 18 -23.47 -1.49 -0.27
N GLU A 19 -22.90 -2.59 0.24
CA GLU A 19 -23.58 -3.54 1.13
C GLU A 19 -23.74 -3.03 2.58
N ARG A 20 -23.19 -1.85 2.89
CA ARG A 20 -23.32 -1.26 4.22
C ARG A 20 -24.73 -0.71 4.42
N LYS A 21 -25.34 -1.09 5.54
CA LYS A 21 -26.73 -0.76 5.86
C LYS A 21 -26.82 0.67 6.37
N LEU A 22 -27.82 1.44 5.94
CA LEU A 22 -28.13 2.75 6.51
C LEU A 22 -28.95 2.55 7.79
N THR A 23 -28.45 3.06 8.92
CA THR A 23 -29.15 3.01 10.21
C THR A 23 -29.33 4.42 10.76
N PRO A 24 -30.53 4.77 11.28
CA PRO A 24 -30.72 6.04 11.95
C PRO A 24 -29.87 6.10 13.23
N GLY A 25 -29.46 7.30 13.59
CA GLY A 25 -28.68 7.58 14.78
C GLY A 25 -28.76 9.07 15.13
N TYR A 26 -27.98 9.46 16.13
CA TYR A 26 -27.94 10.83 16.61
C TYR A 26 -26.50 11.28 16.80
N PHE A 27 -26.21 12.50 16.38
CA PHE A 27 -24.97 13.20 16.72
C PHE A 27 -25.35 14.43 17.55
N GLY A 28 -25.19 14.32 18.88
CA GLY A 28 -25.79 15.27 19.82
C GLY A 28 -27.32 15.20 19.74
N ARG A 29 -27.97 16.35 19.47
CA ARG A 29 -29.43 16.45 19.32
C ARG A 29 -29.92 16.37 17.87
N VAL A 30 -29.03 16.10 16.91
CA VAL A 30 -29.36 16.05 15.49
C VAL A 30 -29.50 14.61 15.03
N ALA A 31 -30.62 14.28 14.40
CA ALA A 31 -30.83 12.98 13.76
C ALA A 31 -29.92 12.87 12.54
N VAL A 32 -29.09 11.82 12.49
CA VAL A 32 -28.17 11.54 11.40
C VAL A 32 -28.26 10.07 11.01
N SER A 33 -28.00 9.75 9.76
CA SER A 33 -27.93 8.35 9.31
C SER A 33 -26.47 7.90 9.19
N HIS A 34 -26.20 6.67 9.61
CA HIS A 34 -24.88 6.07 9.55
C HIS A 34 -24.86 4.84 8.63
N LEU A 35 -23.80 4.70 7.83
CA LEU A 35 -23.53 3.47 7.09
C LEU A 35 -22.76 2.47 7.96
N VAL A 36 -23.38 1.34 8.26
CA VAL A 36 -22.84 0.36 9.19
C VAL A 36 -22.56 -0.99 8.53
N CYS A 37 -21.61 -1.73 9.12
CA CYS A 37 -21.28 -3.08 8.68
C CYS A 37 -22.53 -3.97 8.77
N PRO A 38 -22.86 -4.74 7.71
CA PRO A 38 -24.08 -5.56 7.66
C PRO A 38 -24.12 -6.68 8.72
N ARG A 39 -22.96 -7.03 9.30
CA ARG A 39 -22.78 -8.11 10.28
C ARG A 39 -22.71 -7.66 11.74
N CYS A 40 -22.11 -6.51 12.05
CA CYS A 40 -21.86 -6.09 13.44
C CYS A 40 -22.24 -4.64 13.75
N SER A 41 -22.84 -3.94 12.80
CA SER A 41 -23.26 -2.54 12.93
C SER A 41 -22.14 -1.53 13.24
N CYS A 42 -20.87 -1.89 13.06
CA CYS A 42 -19.74 -0.97 13.22
C CYS A 42 -19.73 0.08 12.09
N LYS A 43 -19.52 1.35 12.46
CA LYS A 43 -19.48 2.51 11.55
C LYS A 43 -18.17 2.61 10.77
N SER A 44 -17.06 2.14 11.35
CA SER A 44 -15.72 2.24 10.75
C SER A 44 -15.37 1.04 9.88
N TYR A 45 -14.53 1.28 8.88
CA TYR A 45 -14.03 0.27 7.96
C TYR A 45 -12.64 0.65 7.42
N LEU A 46 -11.93 -0.32 6.87
CA LEU A 46 -10.65 -0.16 6.19
C LEU A 46 -10.87 -0.31 4.69
N ASP A 47 -10.23 0.55 3.90
CA ASP A 47 -10.26 0.53 2.45
C ASP A 47 -9.35 -0.59 1.91
N MET A 48 -9.93 -1.57 1.22
CA MET A 48 -9.19 -2.69 0.64
C MET A 48 -8.89 -2.52 -0.85
N THR A 49 -9.08 -1.33 -1.42
CA THR A 49 -8.71 -1.05 -2.81
C THR A 49 -7.24 -1.44 -3.03
N PRO A 50 -6.93 -2.27 -4.03
CA PRO A 50 -5.56 -2.65 -4.32
C PRO A 50 -4.76 -1.42 -4.75
N GLN A 51 -3.54 -1.32 -4.25
CA GLN A 51 -2.56 -0.32 -4.65
C GLN A 51 -1.26 -0.99 -5.03
N PHE A 52 -0.49 -0.30 -5.86
CA PHE A 52 0.81 -0.70 -6.32
C PHE A 52 1.88 0.12 -5.60
N ALA A 53 2.96 -0.55 -5.23
CA ALA A 53 4.19 0.08 -4.78
C ALA A 53 5.27 -0.19 -5.81
N TRP A 54 6.03 0.83 -6.16
CA TRP A 54 7.14 0.73 -7.10
C TRP A 54 8.39 1.42 -6.54
N CYS A 55 9.56 1.00 -7.04
CA CYS A 55 10.82 1.68 -6.79
C CYS A 55 11.40 2.24 -8.09
N TRP A 56 11.96 3.44 -7.98
CA TRP A 56 12.79 4.06 -9.00
C TRP A 56 14.23 3.52 -8.96
N ALA A 57 14.99 3.73 -10.04
CA ALA A 57 16.43 3.42 -10.07
C ALA A 57 17.23 4.13 -8.97
N SER A 58 16.74 5.28 -8.47
CA SER A 58 17.31 6.00 -7.32
C SER A 58 17.06 5.31 -5.97
N GLY A 59 16.29 4.23 -5.94
CA GLY A 59 15.82 3.57 -4.72
C GLY A 59 14.60 4.26 -4.08
N LEU A 60 14.07 5.33 -4.66
CA LEU A 60 12.85 5.98 -4.17
C LEU A 60 11.64 5.06 -4.30
N ILE A 61 10.88 4.92 -3.22
CA ILE A 61 9.66 4.12 -3.15
C ILE A 61 8.47 5.07 -3.22
N GLU A 62 7.55 4.78 -4.14
CA GLU A 62 6.27 5.45 -4.23
C GLU A 62 5.12 4.43 -4.30
N ILE A 63 3.93 4.89 -3.93
CA ILE A 63 2.73 4.07 -3.82
C ILE A 63 1.58 4.83 -4.48
N GLY A 64 0.81 4.13 -5.30
CA GLY A 64 -0.32 4.71 -6.01
C GLY A 64 -1.35 3.67 -6.42
N ASP A 65 -2.42 4.17 -7.02
CA ASP A 65 -3.52 3.33 -7.51
C ASP A 65 -3.19 2.69 -8.89
N GLU A 66 -2.21 3.24 -9.62
CA GLU A 66 -1.72 2.76 -10.92
C GLU A 66 -0.18 2.89 -11.00
N LEU A 67 0.47 2.05 -11.81
CA LEU A 67 1.90 2.17 -12.10
C LEU A 67 2.14 3.36 -13.04
N PRO A 68 3.09 4.26 -12.76
CA PRO A 68 3.41 5.34 -13.67
C PRO A 68 4.01 4.80 -14.97
N ALA A 69 3.67 5.47 -16.09
CA ALA A 69 4.35 5.23 -17.37
C ALA A 69 5.84 5.58 -17.24
N ASP A 70 6.68 4.90 -18.02
CA ASP A 70 8.13 5.13 -18.00
C ASP A 70 8.45 6.62 -18.15
N ASN A 71 9.41 7.11 -17.35
CA ASN A 71 9.83 8.50 -17.42
C ASN A 71 10.40 8.78 -18.83
N PRO A 72 10.22 9.98 -19.42
CA PRO A 72 10.77 10.33 -20.74
C PRO A 72 12.31 10.24 -20.83
N ASN A 73 13.00 10.11 -19.70
CA ASN A 73 14.44 9.83 -19.61
C ASN A 73 14.79 8.32 -19.73
N GLY A 74 13.83 7.45 -20.07
CA GLY A 74 14.04 6.00 -20.21
C GLY A 74 14.26 5.25 -18.89
N SER A 75 14.08 5.91 -17.74
CA SER A 75 14.15 5.27 -16.42
C SER A 75 12.78 4.72 -16.06
N GLY A 76 12.62 3.40 -16.20
CA GLY A 76 11.39 2.71 -15.80
C GLY A 76 11.27 2.54 -14.30
N VAL A 77 10.04 2.31 -13.85
CA VAL A 77 9.75 1.92 -12.47
C VAL A 77 9.74 0.41 -12.34
N ILE A 78 10.21 -0.10 -11.22
CA ILE A 78 10.10 -1.53 -10.91
C ILE A 78 8.99 -1.68 -9.89
N GLN A 79 7.93 -2.39 -10.25
CA GLN A 79 6.91 -2.78 -9.27
C GLN A 79 7.55 -3.69 -8.22
N ILE A 80 7.37 -3.32 -6.95
CA ILE A 80 7.97 -4.01 -5.79
C ILE A 80 6.92 -4.70 -4.90
N ALA A 81 5.67 -4.22 -4.88
CA ALA A 81 4.60 -4.86 -4.15
C ALA A 81 3.21 -4.44 -4.63
N THR A 82 2.22 -5.25 -4.26
CA THR A 82 0.80 -4.95 -4.39
C THR A 82 0.08 -5.31 -3.10
N GLY A 83 -0.90 -4.52 -2.69
CA GLY A 83 -1.69 -4.83 -1.50
C GLY A 83 -2.79 -3.80 -1.22
N PRO A 84 -3.58 -3.98 -0.16
CA PRO A 84 -4.69 -3.09 0.11
C PRO A 84 -4.24 -1.72 0.64
N LYS A 85 -4.90 -0.65 0.19
CA LYS A 85 -4.62 0.76 0.53
C LYS A 85 -4.42 1.02 2.02
N TYR A 86 -5.23 0.38 2.88
CA TYR A 86 -5.17 0.62 4.33
C TYR A 86 -3.85 0.19 4.99
N VAL A 87 -3.05 -0.69 4.37
CA VAL A 87 -1.86 -1.29 5.00
C VAL A 87 -0.58 -1.08 4.21
N LEU A 88 -0.68 -0.97 2.88
CA LEU A 88 0.50 -0.96 2.02
C LEU A 88 1.45 0.20 2.38
N GLN A 89 0.91 1.41 2.52
CA GLN A 89 1.68 2.60 2.93
C GLN A 89 2.38 2.39 4.28
N ASN A 90 1.63 1.94 5.29
CA ASN A 90 2.18 1.78 6.63
C ASN A 90 3.24 0.67 6.70
N PHE A 91 3.09 -0.38 5.90
CA PHE A 91 4.10 -1.42 5.79
C PHE A 91 5.42 -0.83 5.27
N PHE A 92 5.39 -0.10 4.16
CA PHE A 92 6.59 0.52 3.58
C PHE A 92 7.22 1.58 4.49
N THR A 93 6.44 2.35 5.24
CA THR A 93 6.98 3.27 6.25
C THR A 93 7.81 2.55 7.31
N ILE A 94 7.52 1.28 7.62
CA ILE A 94 8.26 0.50 8.62
C ILE A 94 9.49 -0.17 8.01
N VAL A 95 9.38 -0.70 6.78
CA VAL A 95 10.45 -1.53 6.18
C VAL A 95 11.46 -0.73 5.36
N ALA A 96 11.08 0.45 4.87
CA ALA A 96 11.95 1.30 4.07
C ALA A 96 12.91 2.12 4.93
N ARG A 97 14.04 2.50 4.35
CA ARG A 97 14.95 3.48 4.95
C ARG A 97 14.36 4.87 4.78
N HIS A 98 14.25 5.63 5.86
CA HIS A 98 13.84 7.03 5.78
C HIS A 98 15.03 7.86 5.33
N GLY A 99 14.86 8.62 4.25
CA GLY A 99 15.85 9.60 3.82
C GLY A 99 16.09 10.66 4.89
N LYS A 100 17.34 11.14 4.97
CA LYS A 100 17.78 12.23 5.87
C LYS A 100 18.32 13.39 5.01
N GLY A 101 18.32 14.61 5.54
CA GLY A 101 18.80 15.80 4.83
C GLY A 101 17.88 16.17 3.66
N ASP A 102 18.43 16.34 2.45
CA ASP A 102 17.68 16.74 1.23
C ASP A 102 16.62 15.71 0.79
N SER A 103 16.70 14.47 1.30
CA SER A 103 15.73 13.40 1.09
C SER A 103 14.83 13.15 2.31
N ALA A 104 14.72 14.10 3.24
CA ALA A 104 13.85 13.98 4.40
C ALA A 104 12.39 13.71 3.99
N GLY A 105 11.78 12.69 4.59
CA GLY A 105 10.40 12.28 4.30
C GLY A 105 10.24 11.34 3.11
N LYS A 106 11.31 11.04 2.37
CA LYS A 106 11.29 10.05 1.27
C LYS A 106 11.56 8.64 1.80
N LEU A 107 10.84 7.66 1.26
CA LEU A 107 11.05 6.24 1.54
C LEU A 107 12.02 5.68 0.50
N LEU A 108 13.12 5.09 0.97
CA LEU A 108 14.16 4.53 0.11
C LEU A 108 14.30 3.02 0.36
N VAL A 109 14.55 2.27 -0.71
CA VAL A 109 14.96 0.86 -0.61
C VAL A 109 16.36 0.81 0.00
N PRO A 110 16.58 0.09 1.12
CA PRO A 110 17.91 -0.09 1.69
C PRO A 110 18.87 -0.76 0.69
N GLY A 111 20.09 -0.23 0.55
CA GLY A 111 21.14 -0.80 -0.30
C GLY A 111 21.10 -0.37 -1.78
N VAL A 112 19.95 0.03 -2.32
CA VAL A 112 19.85 0.57 -3.69
C VAL A 112 20.58 1.91 -3.87
N PRO A 113 20.38 2.95 -3.03
CA PRO A 113 21.06 4.23 -3.21
C PRO A 113 22.57 4.17 -2.91
N GLU A 114 23.04 3.07 -2.32
CA GLU A 114 24.43 2.84 -1.90
C GLU A 114 25.17 1.90 -2.88
N ALA A 115 24.47 1.39 -3.91
CA ALA A 115 25.02 0.43 -4.86
C ALA A 115 25.96 1.08 -5.90
N PRO A 116 27.10 0.45 -6.24
CA PRO A 116 28.05 0.97 -7.22
C PRO A 116 27.57 0.86 -8.67
N ASP A 117 26.66 -0.07 -8.95
CA ASP A 117 26.14 -0.35 -10.29
C ASP A 117 24.70 -0.91 -10.23
N GLY A 118 24.06 -1.00 -11.40
CA GLY A 118 22.67 -1.43 -11.51
C GLY A 118 22.42 -2.89 -11.13
N ASP A 119 23.41 -3.77 -11.32
CA ASP A 119 23.27 -5.20 -10.96
C ASP A 119 23.33 -5.38 -9.44
N ALA A 120 24.27 -4.70 -8.79
CA ALA A 120 24.35 -4.62 -7.33
C ALA A 120 23.08 -4.00 -6.72
N ALA A 121 22.48 -3.01 -7.37
CA ALA A 121 21.22 -2.41 -6.95
C ALA A 121 20.04 -3.42 -7.03
N ILE A 122 19.97 -4.21 -8.11
CA ILE A 122 18.95 -5.25 -8.28
C ILE A 122 19.14 -6.37 -7.24
N ASP A 123 20.36 -6.79 -6.95
CA ASP A 123 20.65 -7.80 -5.92
C ASP A 123 20.25 -7.31 -4.52
N ALA A 124 20.58 -6.06 -4.17
CA ALA A 124 20.15 -5.43 -2.93
C ALA A 124 18.61 -5.38 -2.83
N LEU A 125 17.93 -4.99 -3.91
CA LEU A 125 16.47 -4.97 -3.99
C LEU A 125 15.87 -6.37 -3.78
N LYS A 126 16.39 -7.40 -4.46
CA LYS A 126 15.96 -8.79 -4.31
C LYS A 126 16.07 -9.27 -2.86
N LYS A 127 17.23 -9.02 -2.23
CA LYS A 127 17.47 -9.39 -0.82
C LYS A 127 16.50 -8.68 0.12
N TRP A 128 16.26 -7.39 -0.11
CA TRP A 128 15.31 -6.62 0.70
C TRP A 128 13.87 -7.08 0.51
N LEU A 129 13.43 -7.39 -0.71
CA LEU A 129 12.09 -7.92 -0.99
C LEU A 129 11.86 -9.29 -0.34
N ALA A 130 12.84 -10.20 -0.43
CA ALA A 130 12.76 -11.49 0.26
C ALA A 130 12.65 -11.33 1.78
N TRP A 131 13.40 -10.38 2.35
CA TRP A 131 13.27 -10.04 3.77
C TRP A 131 11.90 -9.45 4.11
N CYS A 132 11.36 -8.56 3.27
CA CYS A 132 10.03 -7.98 3.42
C CYS A 132 8.94 -9.07 3.37
N GLU A 133 9.04 -10.03 2.47
CA GLU A 133 8.10 -11.16 2.36
C GLU A 133 8.13 -12.07 3.60
N SER A 134 9.32 -12.27 4.18
CA SER A 134 9.49 -13.04 5.42
C SER A 134 8.78 -12.41 6.62
N LYS A 135 8.41 -11.12 6.55
CA LYS A 135 7.67 -10.45 7.63
C LYS A 135 6.22 -10.92 7.66
N GLY A 136 5.79 -11.44 8.81
CA GLY A 136 4.41 -11.85 9.03
C GLY A 136 3.37 -10.75 8.79
N GLY A 137 3.77 -9.47 8.78
CA GLY A 137 2.93 -8.33 8.41
C GLY A 137 2.51 -8.33 6.93
N ALA A 138 3.35 -8.81 6.02
CA ALA A 138 3.01 -8.90 4.59
C ALA A 138 1.93 -9.99 4.37
N LYS A 139 2.22 -11.22 4.81
CA LYS A 139 1.33 -12.38 4.67
C LYS A 139 -0.04 -12.20 5.33
N ARG A 140 -0.09 -11.62 6.54
CA ARG A 140 -1.35 -11.44 7.29
C ARG A 140 -2.26 -10.37 6.70
N ASN A 141 -1.70 -9.41 5.97
CA ASN A 141 -2.44 -8.26 5.47
C ASN A 141 -2.68 -8.29 3.96
N GLY A 142 -2.33 -9.39 3.29
CA GLY A 142 -2.54 -9.54 1.85
C GLY A 142 -1.62 -8.65 1.02
N ILE A 143 -0.42 -8.34 1.52
CA ILE A 143 0.62 -7.68 0.73
C ILE A 143 1.42 -8.76 0.01
N GLN A 144 1.53 -8.63 -1.30
CA GLN A 144 2.33 -9.49 -2.15
C GLN A 144 3.54 -8.70 -2.62
N MET A 145 4.75 -9.20 -2.31
CA MET A 145 5.98 -8.65 -2.88
C MET A 145 6.10 -9.18 -4.30
N VAL A 146 6.48 -8.31 -5.23
CA VAL A 146 6.73 -8.69 -6.62
C VAL A 146 8.03 -8.03 -7.06
N LEU A 147 8.76 -8.66 -7.96
CA LEU A 147 9.91 -8.03 -8.61
C LEU A 147 9.68 -8.16 -10.10
N GLY A 148 9.01 -7.16 -10.67
CA GLY A 148 8.68 -7.19 -12.08
C GLY A 148 7.39 -6.45 -12.40
N GLY A 149 7.49 -5.57 -13.38
CA GLY A 149 6.42 -4.82 -14.01
C GLY A 149 7.02 -4.14 -15.23
N ARG A 150 7.43 -4.93 -16.22
CA ARG A 150 7.74 -4.40 -17.55
C ARG A 150 6.38 -4.14 -18.16
N VAL A 151 5.99 -2.86 -18.27
CA VAL A 151 4.95 -2.50 -19.24
C VAL A 151 5.59 -2.79 -20.58
N GLU A 152 5.21 -3.91 -21.18
CA GLU A 152 5.52 -4.23 -22.57
C GLU A 152 4.75 -3.32 -23.53
#